data_AF-A0A645GQY0-F1
#
_entry.id   AF-A0A645GQY0-F1
#
_cell.length_a   1.000
_cell.length_b   1.000
_cell.length_c   1.000
_cell.angle_alpha   90.00
_cell.angle_beta   90.00
_cell.angle_gamma   90.00
#
_symmetry.space_group_name_H-M   'P 1'
#
loop_
_entity.id
_entity.type
_entity.pdbx_description
1 polymer ?
#
loop_
_entity_poly.entity_id
_entity_poly.type
_entity_poly.pdbx_seq_one_letter_code
_entity_poly.pdbx_strand_id
1 'polypeptide(L)'
;MLWVYALKNTLGPTAIVLTLSLGYTLVNTFLVETIFSWPGLGSYVTTAVTTLDYPAIIGVTIFSAACYVILNLAADIIIALDPRVRL
;
A
#
# COMPACT_ATOMS: atom_id res chain seq x y z
N MET A 1 -24.48 16.88 14.88
CA MET A 1 -25.14 16.35 13.65
C MET A 1 -24.19 16.24 12.45
N LEU A 2 -23.20 17.13 12.28
CA LEU A 2 -22.20 17.06 11.18
C LEU A 2 -21.42 15.73 11.08
N TRP A 3 -20.96 15.16 12.20
CA TRP A 3 -20.08 13.97 12.21
C TRP A 3 -20.67 12.71 11.57
N VAL A 4 -21.98 12.49 11.69
CA VAL A 4 -22.63 11.28 11.16
C VAL A 4 -22.90 11.38 9.66
N TYR A 5 -23.18 12.59 9.15
CA TYR A 5 -23.44 12.81 7.73
C TYR A 5 -22.15 13.02 6.93
N ALA A 6 -21.13 13.65 7.52
CA ALA A 6 -19.82 13.84 6.88
C ALA A 6 -19.08 12.49 6.71
N LEU A 7 -19.03 11.65 7.75
CA LEU A 7 -18.39 10.33 7.63
C LEU A 7 -19.01 9.49 6.51
N LYS A 8 -20.35 9.36 6.47
CA LYS A 8 -21.06 8.53 5.48
C LYS A 8 -20.94 9.00 4.02
N ASN A 9 -20.55 10.25 3.77
CA ASN A 9 -20.40 10.78 2.40
C ASN A 9 -18.95 10.82 1.92
N THR A 10 -17.98 10.62 2.83
CA THR A 10 -16.54 10.72 2.52
C THR A 10 -15.86 9.36 2.47
N LEU A 11 -16.52 8.27 2.89
CA LEU A 11 -15.96 6.91 2.94
C LEU A 11 -15.34 6.44 1.62
N GLY A 12 -15.99 6.69 0.47
CA GLY A 12 -15.46 6.35 -0.85
C GLY A 12 -14.10 7.03 -1.16
N PRO A 13 -14.03 8.36 -1.22
CA PRO A 13 -12.76 9.06 -1.47
C PRO A 13 -11.73 8.85 -0.35
N THR A 14 -12.14 8.69 0.91
CA THR A 14 -11.20 8.39 2.00
C THR A 14 -10.55 7.01 1.87
N ALA A 15 -11.27 5.99 1.41
CA ALA A 15 -10.70 4.67 1.16
C ALA A 15 -9.64 4.70 0.06
N ILE A 16 -9.89 5.42 -1.05
CA ILE A 16 -8.91 5.62 -2.12
C ILE A 16 -7.67 6.36 -1.61
N VAL A 17 -7.86 7.44 -0.85
CA VAL A 17 -6.76 8.22 -0.26
C VAL A 17 -5.97 7.38 0.75
N LEU A 18 -6.62 6.53 1.55
CA LEU A 18 -5.96 5.60 2.46
C LEU A 18 -5.09 4.60 1.69
N THR A 19 -5.61 4.01 0.62
CA THR A 19 -4.86 3.07 -0.22
C THR A 19 -3.65 3.73 -0.87
N LEU A 20 -3.82 4.93 -1.45
CA LEU A 20 -2.69 5.70 -1.99
C LEU A 20 -1.67 6.03 -0.90
N SER A 21 -2.13 6.44 0.28
CA SER A 21 -1.24 6.78 1.41
C SER A 21 -0.45 5.57 1.89
N LEU A 22 -1.08 4.39 1.99
CA LEU A 22 -0.41 3.13 2.32
C LEU A 22 0.61 2.73 1.23
N GLY A 23 0.27 2.94 -0.04
CA GLY A 23 1.20 2.76 -1.16
C GLY A 23 2.42 3.68 -1.05
N TYR A 24 2.21 4.95 -0.73
CA TYR A 24 3.30 5.88 -0.47
C TYR A 24 4.13 5.46 0.73
N THR A 25 3.52 5.01 1.82
CA THR A 25 4.27 4.55 3.00
C THR A 25 5.17 3.37 2.66
N LEU A 26 4.68 2.39 1.87
CA LEU A 26 5.49 1.26 1.38
C LEU A 26 6.74 1.71 0.61
N VAL A 27 6.61 2.73 -0.24
CA VAL A 27 7.75 3.31 -0.99
C VAL A 27 8.68 4.11 -0.07
N ASN A 28 8.13 4.83 0.91
CA ASN A 28 8.92 5.60 1.88
C ASN A 28 9.63 4.72 2.92
N THR A 29 9.18 3.49 3.15
CA THR A 29 9.85 2.54 4.05
C THR A 29 11.29 2.27 3.63
N PHE A 30 11.60 2.26 2.33
CA PHE A 30 12.97 2.13 1.82
C PHE A 30 13.90 3.24 2.35
N LEU A 31 13.40 4.48 2.44
CA LEU A 31 14.15 5.61 2.97
C LEU A 31 14.41 5.44 4.47
N VAL A 32 13.41 4.99 5.22
CA VAL A 32 13.53 4.73 6.67
C VAL A 32 14.54 3.60 6.93
N GLU A 33 14.49 2.51 6.17
CA GLU A 33 15.46 1.41 6.27
C GLU A 33 16.89 1.89 6.02
N THR A 34 17.09 2.77 5.03
CA THR A 34 18.40 3.35 4.69
C THR A 34 18.93 4.26 5.80
N ILE A 35 18.09 5.15 6.35
CA ILE A 35 18.50 6.10 7.40
C ILE A 35 18.83 5.37 8.71
N PHE A 36 18.04 4.36 9.08
CA PHE A 36 18.19 3.64 10.36
C PHE A 36 19.07 2.38 10.27
N SER A 37 19.63 2.06 9.09
CA SER A 37 20.39 0.82 8.85
C SER A 37 19.65 -0.45 9.31
N TRP A 38 18.32 -0.43 9.23
CA TRP A 38 17.49 -1.58 9.62
C TRP A 38 17.49 -2.58 8.45
N PRO A 39 17.92 -3.84 8.65
CA PRO A 39 17.85 -4.86 7.61
C PRO A 39 16.39 -5.21 7.29
N GLY A 40 15.88 -4.68 6.18
CA GLY A 40 14.51 -4.91 5.70
C GLY A 40 14.45 -5.29 4.23
N LEU A 41 13.24 -5.22 3.66
CA LEU A 41 12.98 -5.60 2.26
C LEU A 41 13.71 -4.69 1.28
N GLY A 42 13.88 -3.41 1.62
CA GLY A 42 14.62 -2.45 0.82
C GLY A 42 16.11 -2.71 0.79
N SER A 43 16.70 -3.01 1.95
CA SER A 43 18.10 -3.44 2.02
C SER A 43 18.35 -4.71 1.18
N TYR A 44 17.45 -5.70 1.26
CA TYR A 44 17.53 -6.92 0.45
C TYR A 44 17.45 -6.64 -1.07
N VAL A 45 16.56 -5.75 -1.50
CA VAL A 45 16.48 -5.32 -2.91
C VAL A 45 17.76 -4.61 -3.34
N THR A 46 18.30 -3.70 -2.52
CA THR A 46 19.55 -3.00 -2.87
C THR A 46 20.74 -3.96 -3.03
N THR A 47 20.84 -4.99 -2.19
CA THR A 47 21.87 -6.03 -2.34
C THR A 47 21.64 -6.84 -3.60
N ALA A 48 20.41 -7.28 -3.87
CA ALA A 48 20.07 -8.04 -5.07
C ALA A 48 20.33 -7.26 -6.38
N VAL A 49 20.09 -5.95 -6.38
CA VAL A 49 20.44 -5.07 -7.51
C VAL A 49 21.95 -4.99 -7.70
N THR A 50 22.70 -4.93 -6.61
CA THR A 50 24.17 -4.85 -6.65
C THR A 50 24.81 -6.18 -7.09
N THR A 51 24.21 -7.32 -6.73
CA THR A 51 24.65 -8.66 -7.17
C THR A 51 24.04 -9.10 -8.51
N LEU A 52 23.21 -8.26 -9.15
CA LEU A 52 22.44 -8.60 -10.36
C LEU A 52 21.61 -9.90 -10.22
N ASP A 53 21.10 -10.18 -9.02
CA ASP A 53 20.20 -11.30 -8.76
C ASP A 53 18.78 -10.97 -9.22
N TYR A 54 18.55 -11.06 -10.53
CA TYR A 54 17.23 -10.87 -11.15
C TYR A 54 16.09 -11.69 -10.51
N PRO A 55 16.28 -12.97 -10.13
CA PRO A 55 15.20 -13.74 -9.50
C PRO A 55 14.75 -13.14 -8.16
N ALA A 56 15.68 -12.61 -7.36
CA ALA A 56 15.38 -11.98 -6.08
C ALA A 56 14.63 -10.66 -6.27
N ILE A 57 15.05 -9.84 -7.25
CA ILE A 57 14.38 -8.57 -7.58
C ILE A 57 12.93 -8.83 -8.02
N ILE A 58 12.73 -9.81 -8.90
CA ILE A 58 11.39 -10.19 -9.38
C ILE A 58 10.54 -10.73 -8.23
N GLY A 59 11.11 -11.57 -7.35
CA GLY A 59 10.42 -12.11 -6.19
C GLY A 59 9.89 -11.02 -5.24
N VAL A 60 10.73 -10.03 -4.90
CA VAL A 60 10.30 -8.92 -4.05
C VAL A 60 9.27 -8.03 -4.76
N THR A 61 9.42 -7.82 -6.05
CA THR A 61 8.46 -7.03 -6.85
C THR A 61 7.08 -7.69 -6.88
N ILE A 62 7.02 -9.01 -7.08
CA ILE A 62 5.76 -9.76 -7.06
C ILE A 62 5.15 -9.74 -5.66
N PHE A 63 5.97 -9.90 -4.62
CA PHE A 63 5.52 -9.84 -3.23
C PHE A 63 4.92 -8.48 -2.87
N SER A 64 5.59 -7.38 -3.22
CA SER A 64 5.09 -6.02 -2.97
C SER A 64 3.84 -5.72 -3.78
N ALA A 65 3.78 -6.14 -5.05
CA ALA A 65 2.60 -6.03 -5.89
C ALA A 65 1.41 -6.81 -5.30
N ALA A 66 1.63 -8.05 -4.83
CA ALA A 66 0.57 -8.84 -4.19
C ALA A 66 0.03 -8.16 -2.92
N CYS A 67 0.90 -7.63 -2.06
CA CYS A 67 0.47 -6.84 -0.91
C CYS A 67 -0.36 -5.61 -1.33
N TYR A 68 0.08 -4.90 -2.36
CA TYR A 68 -0.64 -3.74 -2.87
C TYR A 68 -2.03 -4.09 -3.42
N VAL A 69 -2.15 -5.21 -4.14
CA VAL A 69 -3.43 -5.74 -4.64
C VAL A 69 -4.35 -6.13 -3.48
N ILE A 70 -3.83 -6.78 -2.44
CA ILE A 70 -4.62 -7.14 -1.25
C ILE A 70 -5.14 -5.88 -0.54
N LEU A 71 -4.31 -4.85 -0.40
CA LEU A 71 -4.73 -3.58 0.20
C LEU A 71 -5.79 -2.87 -0.64
N ASN A 72 -5.65 -2.86 -1.97
CA ASN A 72 -6.67 -2.32 -2.87
C ASN A 72 -7.97 -3.11 -2.76
N LEU A 73 -7.90 -4.44 -2.76
CA LEU A 73 -9.07 -5.29 -2.63
C LEU A 73 -9.79 -5.06 -1.29
N ALA A 74 -9.04 -4.90 -0.21
CA ALA A 74 -9.62 -4.55 1.09
C ALA A 74 -10.34 -3.20 1.06
N ALA A 75 -9.75 -2.19 0.41
CA ALA A 75 -10.40 -0.90 0.22
C ALA A 75 -11.66 -1.00 -0.65
N ASP A 76 -11.61 -1.75 -1.74
CA ASP A 76 -12.76 -2.00 -2.60
C ASP A 76 -13.89 -2.72 -1.86
N ILE A 77 -13.57 -3.68 -0.98
CA ILE A 77 -14.58 -4.35 -0.13
C ILE A 77 -15.21 -3.36 0.85
N ILE A 78 -14.42 -2.47 1.47
CA ILE A 78 -14.93 -1.42 2.36
C ILE A 78 -15.88 -0.49 1.60
N ILE A 79 -15.52 -0.12 0.37
CA ILE A 79 -16.35 0.69 -0.52
C ILE A 79 -17.62 -0.07 -0.95
N ALA A 80 -17.51 -1.35 -1.30
CA ALA A 80 -18.61 -2.19 -1.75
C ALA A 80 -19.62 -2.51 -0.63
N LEU A 81 -19.19 -2.47 0.64
CA LEU A 81 -20.07 -2.58 1.79
C LEU A 81 -20.94 -1.33 1.99
N ASP A 82 -20.59 -0.20 1.34
CA ASP A 82 -21.38 1.02 1.37
C ASP A 82 -22.48 0.98 0.29
N PRO A 83 -23.78 0.84 0.65
CA PRO A 83 -24.87 0.57 -0.28
C PRO A 83 -25.17 1.73 -1.26
N ARG A 84 -24.47 2.87 -1.14
CA ARG A 84 -24.62 4.04 -2.01
C ARG A 84 -23.82 3.98 -3.31
N VAL A 85 -22.84 3.07 -3.44
CA VAL A 85 -22.07 2.89 -4.69
C VAL A 85 -22.91 2.22 -5.80
N ARG A 86 -24.05 1.61 -5.43
CA ARG A 86 -24.97 0.94 -6.38
C ARG A 86 -26.09 1.85 -6.94
N LEU A 87 -26.11 3.14 -6.64
CA LEU A 87 -27.12 4.10 -7.13
C LEU A 87 -26.54 5.06 -8.18
#